data_AF-A0A661ZP30-F1
#
_entry.id   AF-A0A661ZP30-F1
#
_cell.length_a   1.000
_cell.length_b   1.000
_cell.length_c   1.000
_cell.angle_alpha   90.00
_cell.angle_beta   90.00
_cell.angle_gamma   90.00
#
_symmetry.space_group_name_H-M   'P 1'
#
loop_
_entity.id
_entity.type
_entity.pdbx_description
1 polymer ?
#
loop_
_entity_poly.entity_id
_entity_poly.type
_entity_poly.pdbx_seq_one_letter_code
_entity_poly.pdbx_strand_id
1 'polypeptide(L)'
;MTVKDLVNKYHLNRETYLKADYNETQLRTDFLDPFFELLGWDIKNSEGKPTNEREVLLEEGLKADATANTKKPDYTFRLFSERKFFLEAKKPNVKIEKDNEPAKQVRRYGFTAKLKISVLSNFEYLAIYDCSQKVEKDDLVTKSRINLYHYTEYESAFEEIKKQLSYQVVYSGEFDETWKDIEEQLKLSSVDSLFLSQINDWRIILGKEIYSHKPEISIEELNDIVQSYINSIIFLRVCEDRNLETYKTLLNFADKNDFNSLIKKFKEADRKYNAGLFNHPLTKEIISSNSSAFWTIIEHLYFPESSYSFSVFSSDILSNIYEIFLGEQLSIENSDILIKKKPENIDRDIVTTPI
;
A
#
# COMPACT_ATOMS: atom_id res chain seq x y z
N MET A 1 -24.18 -12.30 22.85
CA MET A 1 -23.73 -13.16 21.75
C MET A 1 -22.37 -13.71 22.13
N THR A 2 -22.08 -14.97 21.88
CA THR A 2 -20.79 -15.62 22.13
C THR A 2 -20.15 -16.09 20.82
N VAL A 3 -18.87 -16.47 20.83
CA VAL A 3 -18.22 -17.04 19.64
C VAL A 3 -18.93 -18.32 19.19
N LYS A 4 -19.41 -19.13 20.15
CA LYS A 4 -20.21 -20.33 19.91
C LYS A 4 -21.50 -20.02 19.16
N ASP A 5 -22.18 -18.93 19.52
CA ASP A 5 -23.41 -18.51 18.84
C ASP A 5 -23.14 -18.13 17.38
N LEU A 6 -22.02 -17.46 17.10
CA LEU A 6 -21.60 -17.11 15.73
C LEU A 6 -21.27 -18.35 14.90
N VAL A 7 -20.50 -19.28 15.47
CA VAL A 7 -20.16 -20.56 14.83
C VAL A 7 -21.42 -21.35 14.52
N ASN A 8 -22.36 -21.45 15.46
CA ASN A 8 -23.64 -22.13 15.26
C ASN A 8 -24.49 -21.45 14.18
N LYS A 9 -24.60 -20.10 14.20
CA LYS A 9 -25.30 -19.33 13.16
C LYS A 9 -24.74 -19.62 11.78
N TYR A 10 -23.40 -19.60 11.65
CA TYR A 10 -22.71 -19.86 10.40
C TYR A 10 -22.94 -21.29 9.92
N HIS A 11 -22.73 -22.27 10.81
CA HIS A 11 -22.88 -23.69 10.50
C HIS A 11 -24.29 -24.03 9.98
N LEU A 12 -25.34 -23.54 10.67
CA LEU A 12 -26.74 -23.81 10.32
C LEU A 12 -27.15 -23.27 8.94
N ASN A 13 -26.51 -22.18 8.48
CA ASN A 13 -26.88 -21.49 7.24
C ASN A 13 -25.73 -21.47 6.22
N ARG A 14 -24.70 -22.31 6.40
CA ARG A 14 -23.46 -22.31 5.60
C ARG A 14 -23.72 -22.42 4.11
N GLU A 15 -24.64 -23.28 3.69
CA GLU A 15 -25.00 -23.44 2.28
C GLU A 15 -25.54 -22.16 1.65
N THR A 16 -26.27 -21.34 2.42
CA THR A 16 -26.77 -20.04 1.96
C THR A 16 -25.64 -19.04 1.84
N TYR A 17 -24.71 -18.99 2.81
CA TYR A 17 -23.58 -18.05 2.79
C TYR A 17 -22.55 -18.33 1.69
N LEU A 18 -22.49 -19.57 1.20
CA LEU A 18 -21.61 -19.95 0.09
C LEU A 18 -22.18 -19.59 -1.30
N LYS A 19 -23.43 -19.14 -1.39
CA LYS A 19 -24.03 -18.70 -2.66
C LYS A 19 -23.38 -17.40 -3.14
N ALA A 20 -23.42 -17.17 -4.46
CA ALA A 20 -22.73 -16.05 -5.09
C ALA A 20 -23.32 -14.66 -4.75
N ASP A 21 -24.60 -14.64 -4.38
CA ASP A 21 -25.38 -13.45 -3.99
C ASP A 21 -25.05 -12.97 -2.57
N TYR A 22 -24.58 -13.85 -1.69
CA TYR A 22 -24.06 -13.46 -0.39
C TYR A 22 -22.70 -12.75 -0.55
N ASN A 23 -22.69 -11.45 -0.23
CA ASN A 23 -21.55 -10.58 -0.50
C ASN A 23 -20.68 -10.33 0.74
N GLU A 24 -19.53 -9.69 0.50
CA GLU A 24 -18.52 -9.39 1.52
C GLU A 24 -19.05 -8.44 2.61
N THR A 25 -19.86 -7.44 2.23
CA THR A 25 -20.50 -6.53 3.20
C THR A 25 -21.46 -7.27 4.13
N GLN A 26 -22.25 -8.20 3.61
CA GLN A 26 -23.14 -9.04 4.43
C GLN A 26 -22.32 -9.92 5.39
N LEU A 27 -21.26 -10.58 4.91
CA LEU A 27 -20.36 -11.36 5.76
C LEU A 27 -19.77 -10.52 6.90
N ARG A 28 -19.28 -9.33 6.55
CA ARG A 28 -18.71 -8.38 7.50
C ARG A 28 -19.69 -8.08 8.63
N THR A 29 -20.89 -7.62 8.28
CA THR A 29 -21.93 -7.27 9.26
C THR A 29 -22.45 -8.48 10.06
N ASP A 30 -22.63 -9.63 9.41
CA ASP A 30 -23.23 -10.81 10.04
C ASP A 30 -22.29 -11.57 10.97
N PHE A 31 -20.98 -11.50 10.70
CA PHE A 31 -19.99 -12.40 11.27
C PHE A 31 -18.69 -11.74 11.70
N LEU A 32 -18.03 -10.95 10.86
CA LEU A 32 -16.72 -10.36 11.22
C LEU A 32 -16.87 -9.22 12.24
N ASP A 33 -17.82 -8.31 12.07
CA ASP A 33 -18.05 -7.23 13.03
C ASP A 33 -18.37 -7.81 14.42
N PRO A 34 -19.35 -8.74 14.58
CA PRO A 34 -19.58 -9.38 15.87
C PRO A 34 -18.38 -10.17 16.40
N PHE A 35 -17.60 -10.84 15.53
CA PHE A 35 -16.44 -11.61 15.96
C PHE A 35 -15.36 -10.71 16.57
N PHE A 36 -15.05 -9.58 15.93
CA PHE A 36 -14.06 -8.63 16.46
C PHE A 36 -14.60 -7.79 17.62
N GLU A 37 -15.91 -7.56 17.71
CA GLU A 37 -16.55 -7.03 18.92
C GLU A 37 -16.35 -7.97 20.12
N LEU A 38 -16.42 -9.30 19.92
CA LEU A 38 -16.10 -10.28 20.98
C LEU A 38 -14.61 -10.30 21.36
N LEU A 39 -13.74 -9.81 20.49
CA LEU A 39 -12.33 -9.55 20.77
C LEU A 39 -12.10 -8.19 21.47
N GLY A 40 -13.17 -7.45 21.75
CA GLY A 40 -13.15 -6.20 22.52
C GLY A 40 -12.98 -4.93 21.69
N TRP A 41 -13.09 -5.01 20.36
CA TRP A 41 -12.98 -3.83 19.49
C TRP A 41 -14.34 -3.13 19.29
N ASP A 42 -14.36 -1.80 19.34
CA ASP A 42 -15.58 -1.01 19.04
C ASP A 42 -15.74 -0.80 17.53
N ILE A 43 -16.23 -1.84 16.83
CA ILE A 43 -16.42 -1.81 15.38
C ILE A 43 -17.49 -0.79 14.95
N LYS A 44 -18.58 -0.70 15.72
CA LYS A 44 -19.74 0.16 15.42
C LYS A 44 -19.56 1.61 15.87
N ASN A 45 -18.43 1.94 16.51
CA ASN A 45 -18.21 3.25 17.13
C ASN A 45 -19.34 3.60 18.12
N SER A 46 -19.70 2.64 18.97
CA SER A 46 -20.75 2.75 19.98
C SER A 46 -20.45 3.83 21.00
N GLU A 47 -19.18 4.14 21.24
CA GLU A 47 -18.73 5.23 22.10
C GLU A 47 -18.85 6.62 21.44
N GLY A 48 -19.21 6.69 20.17
CA GLY A 48 -19.42 7.95 19.46
C GLY A 48 -18.13 8.74 19.22
N LYS A 49 -16.96 8.08 19.23
CA LYS A 49 -15.66 8.72 19.05
C LYS A 49 -15.54 9.40 17.68
N PRO A 50 -14.87 10.56 17.61
CA PRO A 50 -14.50 11.17 16.34
C PRO A 50 -13.53 10.25 15.57
N THR A 51 -13.51 10.39 14.24
CA THR A 51 -12.78 9.46 13.35
C THR A 51 -11.29 9.33 13.68
N ASN A 52 -10.63 10.34 14.24
CA ASN A 52 -9.23 10.29 14.68
C ASN A 52 -9.01 9.44 15.95
N GLU A 53 -10.03 9.27 16.77
CA GLU A 53 -9.96 8.54 18.05
C GLU A 53 -10.49 7.10 17.94
N ARG A 54 -11.19 6.76 16.86
CA ARG A 54 -11.69 5.39 16.62
C ARG A 54 -10.54 4.38 16.58
N GLU A 55 -10.64 3.29 17.33
CA GLU A 55 -9.65 2.20 17.29
C GLU A 55 -9.80 1.32 16.06
N VAL A 56 -10.99 1.31 15.43
CA VAL A 56 -11.23 0.60 14.17
C VAL A 56 -11.73 1.55 13.10
N LEU A 57 -11.07 1.54 11.96
CA LEU A 57 -11.52 2.22 10.75
C LEU A 57 -12.02 1.18 9.77
N LEU A 58 -13.28 1.30 9.38
CA LEU A 58 -13.89 0.51 8.32
C LEU A 58 -13.79 1.27 7.01
N GLU A 59 -13.35 0.59 5.96
CA GLU A 59 -13.50 1.14 4.62
C GLU A 59 -14.93 0.90 4.13
N GLU A 60 -15.53 1.97 3.61
CA GLU A 60 -16.84 1.93 2.98
C GLU A 60 -16.75 1.14 1.68
N GLY A 61 -17.80 0.36 1.38
CA GLY A 61 -17.89 -0.39 0.13
C GLY A 61 -17.81 0.57 -1.07
N LEU A 62 -16.64 0.64 -1.70
CA LEU A 62 -16.46 1.36 -2.96
C LEU A 62 -17.34 0.73 -4.05
N LYS A 63 -17.77 1.58 -4.99
CA LYS A 63 -18.64 1.24 -6.14
C LYS A 63 -18.14 -0.01 -6.88
N ALA A 64 -19.07 -0.72 -7.51
CA ALA A 64 -18.91 -2.04 -8.15
C ALA A 64 -17.74 -2.20 -9.17
N ASP A 65 -17.09 -1.10 -9.58
CA ASP A 65 -15.98 -1.10 -10.54
C ASP A 65 -14.57 -1.08 -9.89
N ALA A 66 -14.48 -1.11 -8.55
CA ALA A 66 -13.19 -1.21 -7.86
C ALA A 66 -12.63 -2.64 -7.93
N THR A 67 -11.57 -2.83 -8.72
CA THR A 67 -10.82 -4.10 -8.74
C THR A 67 -10.17 -4.39 -7.39
N ALA A 68 -9.92 -5.66 -7.06
CA ALA A 68 -9.35 -6.06 -5.77
C ALA A 68 -8.04 -5.33 -5.38
N ASN A 69 -7.26 -4.84 -6.35
CA ASN A 69 -5.96 -4.20 -6.09
C ASN A 69 -6.01 -2.67 -5.82
N THR A 70 -7.17 -2.01 -5.86
CA THR A 70 -7.33 -0.60 -5.41
C THR A 70 -7.96 -0.43 -4.05
N LYS A 71 -8.40 -1.53 -3.46
CA LYS A 71 -9.07 -1.43 -2.17
C LYS A 71 -8.02 -1.10 -1.11
N LYS A 72 -8.40 -0.21 -0.21
CA LYS A 72 -7.75 -0.17 1.10
C LYS A 72 -8.20 -1.41 1.88
N PRO A 73 -7.49 -1.78 2.95
CA PRO A 73 -7.93 -2.88 3.80
C PRO A 73 -9.33 -2.63 4.34
N ASP A 74 -10.19 -3.66 4.36
CA ASP A 74 -11.57 -3.54 4.85
C ASP A 74 -11.66 -2.99 6.28
N TYR A 75 -10.71 -3.39 7.12
CA TYR A 75 -10.57 -2.90 8.50
C TYR A 75 -9.12 -2.52 8.77
N THR A 76 -8.96 -1.39 9.45
CA THR A 76 -7.70 -0.98 10.08
C THR A 76 -7.89 -0.93 11.58
N PHE A 77 -7.14 -1.78 12.29
CA PHE A 77 -7.10 -1.81 13.76
C PHE A 77 -5.90 -0.99 14.23
N ARG A 78 -6.12 -0.07 15.17
CA ARG A 78 -5.11 0.87 15.63
C ARG A 78 -5.29 1.25 17.09
N LEU A 79 -4.21 1.72 17.70
CA LEU A 79 -4.18 2.27 19.04
C LEU A 79 -3.54 3.67 18.99
N PHE A 80 -4.20 4.70 19.49
CA PHE A 80 -3.72 6.10 19.45
C PHE A 80 -3.21 6.54 18.06
N SER A 81 -3.95 6.20 17.00
CA SER A 81 -3.58 6.42 15.57
C SER A 81 -2.47 5.53 15.01
N GLU A 82 -1.75 4.75 15.83
CA GLU A 82 -0.77 3.77 15.39
C GLU A 82 -1.49 2.51 14.87
N ARG A 83 -1.32 2.21 13.59
CA ARG A 83 -1.87 0.99 12.97
C ARG A 83 -1.17 -0.24 13.56
N LYS A 84 -1.95 -1.24 13.96
CA LYS A 84 -1.43 -2.50 14.55
C LYS A 84 -1.56 -3.67 13.59
N PHE A 85 -2.73 -3.85 12.99
CA PHE A 85 -2.94 -4.84 11.92
C PHE A 85 -4.11 -4.45 11.02
N PHE A 86 -4.14 -5.05 9.83
CA PHE A 86 -5.26 -4.96 8.91
C PHE A 86 -6.08 -6.24 8.92
N LEU A 87 -7.37 -6.14 8.59
CA LEU A 87 -8.20 -7.28 8.21
C LEU A 87 -8.73 -7.04 6.80
N GLU A 88 -8.48 -8.00 5.91
CA GLU A 88 -9.13 -8.10 4.60
C GLU A 88 -10.24 -9.16 4.68
N ALA A 89 -11.45 -8.78 4.27
CA ALA A 89 -12.57 -9.69 4.18
C ALA A 89 -12.66 -10.28 2.77
N LYS A 90 -13.21 -11.50 2.66
CA LYS A 90 -13.62 -12.09 1.37
C LYS A 90 -14.96 -12.78 1.52
N LYS A 91 -15.68 -12.97 0.40
CA LYS A 91 -16.90 -13.78 0.41
C LYS A 91 -16.61 -15.20 0.96
N PRO A 92 -17.55 -15.83 1.69
CA PRO A 92 -17.38 -17.19 2.21
C PRO A 92 -16.99 -18.24 1.18
N ASN A 93 -17.43 -18.09 -0.08
CA ASN A 93 -17.11 -19.04 -1.14
C ASN A 93 -15.71 -18.89 -1.76
N VAL A 94 -14.99 -17.82 -1.42
CA VAL A 94 -13.58 -17.66 -1.81
C VAL A 94 -12.74 -18.59 -0.94
N LYS A 95 -11.94 -19.45 -1.55
CA LYS A 95 -11.10 -20.43 -0.87
C LYS A 95 -9.77 -19.84 -0.42
N ILE A 96 -9.83 -18.96 0.58
CA ILE A 96 -8.66 -18.22 1.10
C ILE A 96 -7.56 -19.12 1.68
N GLU A 97 -7.85 -20.40 1.93
CA GLU A 97 -6.88 -21.39 2.39
C GLU A 97 -6.02 -21.96 1.25
N LYS A 98 -6.45 -21.76 -0.01
CA LYS A 98 -5.82 -22.27 -1.25
C LYS A 98 -5.49 -21.18 -2.27
N ASP A 99 -6.28 -20.12 -2.32
CA ASP A 99 -6.12 -19.02 -3.26
C ASP A 99 -4.97 -18.10 -2.82
N ASN A 100 -3.99 -17.94 -3.70
CA ASN A 100 -2.81 -17.12 -3.42
C ASN A 100 -3.12 -15.62 -3.46
N GLU A 101 -4.10 -15.18 -4.26
CA GLU A 101 -4.30 -13.75 -4.53
C GLU A 101 -4.77 -12.97 -3.29
N PRO A 102 -5.76 -13.43 -2.51
CA PRO A 102 -6.14 -12.78 -1.25
C PRO A 102 -4.99 -12.71 -0.24
N ALA A 103 -4.16 -13.75 -0.16
CA ALA A 103 -3.01 -13.80 0.74
C ALA A 103 -1.92 -12.79 0.33
N LYS A 104 -1.62 -12.70 -0.97
CA LYS A 104 -0.70 -11.68 -1.51
C LYS A 104 -1.23 -10.29 -1.24
N GLN A 105 -2.53 -10.04 -1.48
CA GLN A 105 -3.16 -8.74 -1.28
C GLN A 105 -3.00 -8.25 0.16
N VAL A 106 -3.41 -9.06 1.15
CA VAL A 106 -3.33 -8.65 2.56
C VAL A 106 -1.90 -8.47 3.04
N ARG A 107 -0.97 -9.34 2.60
CA ARG A 107 0.46 -9.23 2.94
C ARG A 107 1.09 -7.97 2.33
N ARG A 108 0.70 -7.59 1.11
CA ARG A 108 1.17 -6.34 0.48
C ARG A 108 0.75 -5.12 1.27
N TYR A 109 -0.47 -5.10 1.80
CA TYR A 109 -0.91 -4.02 2.69
C TYR A 109 -0.06 -3.95 3.94
N GLY A 110 0.08 -5.07 4.66
CA GLY A 110 0.86 -5.12 5.89
C GLY A 110 2.34 -4.77 5.66
N PHE A 111 2.96 -5.33 4.62
CA PHE A 111 4.34 -5.03 4.24
C PHE A 111 4.52 -3.54 3.95
N THR A 112 3.68 -2.96 3.08
CA THR A 112 3.78 -1.54 2.73
C THR A 112 3.58 -0.61 3.93
N ALA A 113 2.65 -0.97 4.83
CA ALA A 113 2.38 -0.20 6.04
C ALA A 113 3.33 -0.52 7.21
N LYS A 114 4.33 -1.39 7.00
CA LYS A 114 5.30 -1.84 8.02
C LYS A 114 4.63 -2.45 9.26
N LEU A 115 3.50 -3.13 9.07
CA LEU A 115 2.80 -3.82 10.15
C LEU A 115 3.45 -5.17 10.41
N LYS A 116 3.43 -5.61 11.67
CA LYS A 116 3.94 -6.93 12.06
C LYS A 116 3.12 -8.04 11.41
N ILE A 117 1.79 -7.96 11.55
CA ILE A 117 0.87 -8.95 11.00
C ILE A 117 -0.27 -8.31 10.21
N SER A 118 -0.95 -9.13 9.41
CA SER A 118 -2.27 -8.82 8.87
C SER A 118 -3.14 -10.07 8.78
N VAL A 119 -4.46 -9.87 8.81
CA VAL A 119 -5.46 -10.93 8.93
C VAL A 119 -6.29 -11.00 7.66
N LEU A 120 -6.56 -12.22 7.18
CA LEU A 120 -7.47 -12.49 6.08
C LEU A 120 -8.58 -13.41 6.57
N SER A 121 -9.84 -13.03 6.33
CA SER A 121 -10.96 -13.88 6.72
C SER A 121 -12.14 -13.84 5.76
N ASN A 122 -12.75 -14.99 5.58
CA ASN A 122 -14.07 -15.16 4.95
C ASN A 122 -15.07 -15.78 5.96
N PHE A 123 -14.78 -15.64 7.25
CA PHE A 123 -15.32 -16.35 8.41
C PHE A 123 -15.19 -17.88 8.38
N GLU A 124 -15.28 -18.55 7.24
CA GLU A 124 -14.99 -19.99 7.11
C GLU A 124 -13.56 -20.31 7.57
N TYR A 125 -12.64 -19.42 7.23
CA TYR A 125 -11.26 -19.43 7.70
C TYR A 125 -10.86 -18.03 8.21
N LEU A 126 -9.93 -18.02 9.15
CA LEU A 126 -9.17 -16.86 9.61
C LEU A 126 -7.69 -17.18 9.50
N ALA A 127 -6.97 -16.44 8.69
CA ALA A 127 -5.54 -16.60 8.48
C ALA A 127 -4.78 -15.37 8.99
N ILE A 128 -3.68 -15.60 9.70
CA ILE A 128 -2.78 -14.54 10.19
C ILE A 128 -1.46 -14.67 9.43
N TYR A 129 -0.99 -13.56 8.85
CA TYR A 129 0.22 -13.52 8.06
C TYR A 129 1.27 -12.59 8.68
N ASP A 130 2.52 -13.01 8.61
CA ASP A 130 3.71 -12.20 8.81
C ASP A 130 3.91 -11.28 7.60
N CYS A 131 4.12 -10.00 7.89
CA CYS A 131 4.22 -8.93 6.91
C CYS A 131 5.64 -8.35 6.78
N SER A 132 6.65 -8.95 7.41
CA SER A 132 8.06 -8.52 7.30
C SER A 132 8.71 -8.80 5.95
N GLN A 133 8.17 -9.75 5.18
CA GLN A 133 8.76 -10.18 3.92
C GLN A 133 8.08 -9.52 2.73
N LYS A 134 8.88 -9.05 1.77
CA LYS A 134 8.41 -8.58 0.46
C LYS A 134 7.57 -9.67 -0.21
N VAL A 135 6.45 -9.26 -0.79
CA VAL A 135 5.52 -10.18 -1.48
C VAL A 135 5.93 -10.33 -2.93
N GLU A 136 6.20 -11.56 -3.34
CA GLU A 136 6.60 -11.89 -4.71
C GLU A 136 5.44 -12.45 -5.53
N LYS A 137 5.57 -12.38 -6.87
CA LYS A 137 4.55 -12.84 -7.82
C LYS A 137 4.12 -14.28 -7.59
N ASP A 138 5.08 -15.15 -7.32
CA ASP A 138 4.89 -16.60 -7.24
C ASP A 138 4.70 -17.09 -5.80
N ASP A 139 4.54 -16.18 -4.84
CA ASP A 139 4.25 -16.53 -3.45
C ASP A 139 2.97 -17.36 -3.34
N LEU A 140 3.08 -18.47 -2.61
CA LEU A 140 1.96 -19.34 -2.29
C LEU A 140 1.19 -18.82 -1.07
N VAL A 141 -0.06 -19.24 -0.94
CA VAL A 141 -0.96 -18.95 0.20
C VAL A 141 -0.38 -19.37 1.56
N THR A 142 0.58 -20.30 1.58
CA THR A 142 1.27 -20.75 2.80
C THR A 142 2.46 -19.87 3.17
N LYS A 143 2.97 -19.05 2.25
CA LYS A 143 4.13 -18.19 2.49
C LYS A 143 3.79 -17.16 3.56
N SER A 144 4.62 -17.11 4.59
CA SER A 144 4.47 -16.20 5.74
C SER A 144 3.14 -16.35 6.48
N ARG A 145 2.42 -17.46 6.31
CA ARG A 145 1.20 -17.75 7.08
C ARG A 145 1.59 -18.30 8.44
N ILE A 146 1.22 -17.59 9.50
CA ILE A 146 1.52 -17.94 10.89
C ILE A 146 0.47 -18.93 11.39
N ASN A 147 -0.81 -18.56 11.23
CA ASN A 147 -1.94 -19.37 11.68
C ASN A 147 -3.02 -19.45 10.60
N LEU A 148 -3.78 -20.54 10.65
CA LEU A 148 -5.00 -20.74 9.88
C LEU A 148 -6.00 -21.49 10.77
N TYR A 149 -7.12 -20.85 11.05
CA TYR A 149 -8.21 -21.44 11.83
C TYR A 149 -9.41 -21.64 10.92
N HIS A 150 -10.03 -22.80 10.98
CA HIS A 150 -11.35 -23.03 10.39
C HIS A 150 -12.44 -22.64 11.40
N TYR A 151 -13.63 -22.22 10.92
CA TYR A 151 -14.70 -21.74 11.79
C TYR A 151 -15.15 -22.75 12.86
N THR A 152 -15.00 -24.05 12.58
CA THR A 152 -15.31 -25.12 13.56
C THR A 152 -14.36 -25.16 14.74
N GLU A 153 -13.18 -24.55 14.60
CA GLU A 153 -12.13 -24.49 15.64
C GLU A 153 -12.22 -23.21 16.46
N TYR A 154 -13.03 -22.22 16.05
CA TYR A 154 -13.08 -20.91 16.71
C TYR A 154 -13.48 -21.00 18.18
N GLU A 155 -14.39 -21.90 18.57
CA GLU A 155 -14.77 -22.06 19.98
C GLU A 155 -13.57 -22.54 20.83
N SER A 156 -12.84 -23.56 20.36
CA SER A 156 -11.68 -24.11 21.08
C SER A 156 -10.44 -23.22 21.02
N ALA A 157 -10.24 -22.50 19.91
CA ALA A 157 -9.09 -21.65 19.68
C ALA A 157 -9.32 -20.18 20.08
N PHE A 158 -10.50 -19.82 20.60
CA PHE A 158 -10.87 -18.40 20.80
C PHE A 158 -9.89 -17.66 21.73
N GLU A 159 -9.44 -18.32 22.79
CA GLU A 159 -8.47 -17.72 23.72
C GLU A 159 -7.09 -17.53 23.08
N GLU A 160 -6.69 -18.40 22.15
CA GLU A 160 -5.48 -18.23 21.36
C GLU A 160 -5.60 -17.07 20.36
N ILE A 161 -6.77 -16.94 19.72
CA ILE A 161 -7.06 -15.83 18.80
C ILE A 161 -7.07 -14.49 19.58
N LYS A 162 -7.64 -14.47 20.79
CA LYS A 162 -7.62 -13.29 21.68
C LYS A 162 -6.21 -12.84 22.00
N LYS A 163 -5.32 -13.78 22.33
CA LYS A 163 -3.90 -13.50 22.62
C LYS A 163 -3.15 -12.87 21.44
N GLN A 164 -3.68 -12.98 20.23
CA GLN A 164 -3.05 -12.44 19.03
C GLN A 164 -3.69 -11.14 18.55
N LEU A 165 -5.02 -11.01 18.68
CA LEU A 165 -5.80 -9.99 17.98
C LEU A 165 -6.73 -9.15 18.87
N SER A 166 -6.85 -9.44 20.17
CA SER A 166 -7.78 -8.70 21.04
C SER A 166 -7.35 -7.27 21.31
N TYR A 167 -8.34 -6.41 21.53
CA TYR A 167 -8.10 -5.01 21.92
C TYR A 167 -7.24 -4.93 23.18
N GLN A 168 -7.50 -5.77 24.19
CA GLN A 168 -6.77 -5.74 25.46
C GLN A 168 -5.29 -6.08 25.31
N VAL A 169 -4.95 -7.05 24.45
CA VAL A 169 -3.55 -7.43 24.16
C VAL A 169 -2.82 -6.31 23.43
N VAL A 170 -3.51 -5.61 22.52
CA VAL A 170 -2.96 -4.42 21.85
C VAL A 170 -2.77 -3.28 22.86
N TYR A 171 -3.78 -3.01 23.68
CA TYR A 171 -3.77 -1.93 24.68
C TYR A 171 -2.70 -2.12 25.75
N SER A 172 -2.47 -3.36 26.20
CA SER A 172 -1.47 -3.69 27.22
C SER A 172 -0.02 -3.66 26.73
N GLY A 173 0.18 -3.63 25.40
CA GLY A 173 1.50 -3.77 24.77
C GLY A 173 1.95 -5.23 24.57
N GLU A 174 1.18 -6.21 25.03
CA GLU A 174 1.50 -7.64 24.85
C GLU A 174 1.53 -8.04 23.36
N PHE A 175 0.74 -7.36 22.51
CA PHE A 175 0.81 -7.50 21.06
C PHE A 175 2.23 -7.25 20.54
N ASP A 176 2.88 -6.19 21.04
CA ASP A 176 4.17 -5.78 20.54
C ASP A 176 5.28 -6.76 20.94
N GLU A 177 5.21 -7.30 22.15
CA GLU A 177 6.09 -8.36 22.63
C GLU A 177 5.87 -9.69 21.88
N THR A 178 4.60 -10.07 21.63
CA THR A 178 4.26 -11.31 20.92
C THR A 178 4.86 -11.36 19.52
N TRP A 179 4.93 -10.21 18.85
CA TRP A 179 5.40 -10.09 17.47
C TRP A 179 6.77 -9.40 17.34
N LYS A 180 7.55 -9.35 18.42
CA LYS A 180 8.82 -8.62 18.48
C LYS A 180 9.82 -9.09 17.41
N ASP A 181 9.95 -10.39 17.19
CA ASP A 181 10.88 -10.94 16.20
C ASP A 181 10.54 -10.47 14.77
N ILE A 182 9.24 -10.35 14.46
CA ILE A 182 8.78 -9.82 13.17
C ILE A 182 9.10 -8.33 13.06
N GLU A 183 8.97 -7.57 14.15
CA GLU A 183 9.37 -6.16 14.19
C GLU A 183 10.88 -5.98 13.91
N GLU A 184 11.72 -6.85 14.46
CA GLU A 184 13.16 -6.84 14.20
C GLU A 184 13.46 -7.14 12.72
N GLN A 185 12.74 -8.08 12.11
CA GLN A 185 12.86 -8.37 10.67
C GLN A 185 12.42 -7.20 9.79
N LEU A 186 11.34 -6.51 10.16
CA LEU A 186 10.87 -5.29 9.48
C LEU A 186 11.93 -4.17 9.50
N LYS A 187 12.68 -4.05 10.60
CA LYS A 187 13.79 -3.07 10.72
C LYS A 187 14.96 -3.40 9.80
N LEU A 188 15.22 -4.69 9.54
CA LEU A 188 16.28 -5.14 8.61
C LEU A 188 15.88 -4.94 7.14
N SER A 189 14.59 -5.15 6.82
CA SER A 189 14.04 -5.03 5.46
C SER A 189 13.22 -3.77 5.33
N SER A 190 13.87 -2.60 5.34
CA SER A 190 13.15 -1.34 5.35
C SER A 190 12.44 -1.10 4.01
N VAL A 191 11.11 -1.06 4.05
CA VAL A 191 10.23 -0.71 2.92
C VAL A 191 10.69 0.60 2.28
N ASP A 192 11.11 1.56 3.10
CA ASP A 192 11.61 2.87 2.67
C ASP A 192 12.86 2.75 1.82
N SER A 193 13.87 1.98 2.25
CA SER A 193 15.11 1.82 1.48
C SER A 193 14.88 1.09 0.16
N LEU A 194 14.03 0.06 0.16
CA LEU A 194 13.68 -0.67 -1.06
C LEU A 194 12.93 0.25 -2.04
N PHE A 195 11.98 1.04 -1.55
CA PHE A 195 11.21 1.94 -2.41
C PHE A 195 12.06 3.12 -2.91
N LEU A 196 12.95 3.64 -2.06
CA LEU A 196 13.93 4.64 -2.46
C LEU A 196 14.86 4.11 -3.55
N SER A 197 15.38 2.89 -3.41
CA SER A 197 16.22 2.27 -4.43
C SER A 197 15.47 2.20 -5.77
N GLN A 198 14.21 1.79 -5.74
CA GLN A 198 13.36 1.72 -6.92
C GLN A 198 13.16 3.09 -7.59
N ILE A 199 12.96 4.14 -6.79
CA ILE A 199 12.88 5.52 -7.26
C ILE A 199 14.18 5.97 -7.91
N ASN A 200 15.31 5.66 -7.28
CA ASN A 200 16.63 6.00 -7.80
C ASN A 200 16.90 5.32 -9.14
N ASP A 201 16.48 4.07 -9.32
CA ASP A 201 16.53 3.39 -10.61
C ASP A 201 15.69 4.12 -11.68
N TRP A 202 14.47 4.57 -11.32
CA TRP A 202 13.64 5.37 -12.22
C TRP A 202 14.29 6.70 -12.60
N ARG A 203 14.95 7.39 -11.66
CA ARG A 203 15.67 8.64 -11.94
C ARG A 203 16.78 8.43 -12.95
N ILE A 204 17.54 7.33 -12.83
CA ILE A 204 18.62 7.00 -13.76
C ILE A 204 18.04 6.68 -15.14
N ILE A 205 17.02 5.82 -15.22
CA ILE A 205 16.36 5.44 -16.48
C ILE A 205 15.85 6.70 -17.20
N LEU A 206 15.10 7.54 -16.50
CA LEU A 206 14.54 8.75 -17.07
C LEU A 206 15.61 9.80 -17.39
N GLY A 207 16.63 9.93 -16.53
CA GLY A 207 17.74 10.85 -16.76
C GLY A 207 18.54 10.50 -18.01
N LYS A 208 18.82 9.21 -18.26
CA LYS A 208 19.47 8.72 -19.48
C LYS A 208 18.62 9.04 -20.72
N GLU A 209 17.32 8.81 -20.61
CA GLU A 209 16.38 9.09 -21.68
C GLU A 209 16.38 10.58 -22.05
N ILE A 210 16.21 11.47 -21.06
CA ILE A 210 16.20 12.93 -21.27
C ILE A 210 17.55 13.39 -21.87
N TYR A 211 18.66 12.95 -21.30
CA TYR A 211 20.00 13.34 -21.75
C TYR A 211 20.28 12.91 -23.20
N SER A 212 19.77 11.74 -23.61
CA SER A 212 19.93 11.26 -25.00
C SER A 212 19.20 12.14 -26.03
N HIS A 213 18.11 12.79 -25.64
CA HIS A 213 17.32 13.68 -26.50
C HIS A 213 17.78 15.14 -26.42
N LYS A 214 18.36 15.56 -25.28
CA LYS A 214 18.84 16.93 -25.04
C LYS A 214 20.24 16.90 -24.38
N PRO A 215 21.32 16.58 -25.11
CA PRO A 215 22.67 16.43 -24.53
C PRO A 215 23.25 17.72 -23.91
N GLU A 216 22.73 18.88 -24.29
CA GLU A 216 23.12 20.20 -23.80
C GLU A 216 22.38 20.64 -22.52
N ILE A 217 21.51 19.79 -21.96
CA ILE A 217 20.77 20.07 -20.72
C ILE A 217 21.73 20.30 -19.53
N SER A 218 21.42 21.29 -18.69
CA SER A 218 22.17 21.49 -17.44
C SER A 218 21.84 20.39 -16.43
N ILE A 219 22.74 20.15 -15.46
CA ILE A 219 22.49 19.10 -14.47
C ILE A 219 21.33 19.45 -13.52
N GLU A 220 21.17 20.73 -13.23
CA GLU A 220 20.06 21.27 -12.45
C GLU A 220 18.75 21.06 -13.21
N GLU A 221 18.70 21.46 -14.49
CA GLU A 221 17.51 21.28 -15.34
C GLU A 221 17.16 19.79 -15.50
N LEU A 222 18.15 18.91 -15.66
CA LEU A 222 17.92 17.46 -15.75
C LEU A 222 17.28 16.90 -14.49
N ASN A 223 17.81 17.26 -13.30
CA ASN A 223 17.26 16.80 -12.03
C ASN A 223 15.82 17.32 -11.82
N ASP A 224 15.56 18.59 -12.12
CA ASP A 224 14.24 19.20 -11.99
C ASP A 224 13.19 18.51 -12.88
N ILE A 225 13.54 18.24 -14.15
CA ILE A 225 12.66 17.56 -15.09
C ILE A 225 12.39 16.11 -14.65
N VAL A 226 13.44 15.35 -14.29
CA VAL A 226 13.29 13.97 -13.81
C VAL A 226 12.39 13.91 -12.58
N GLN A 227 12.64 14.76 -11.59
CA GLN A 227 11.87 14.81 -10.36
C GLN A 227 10.40 15.15 -10.63
N SER A 228 10.16 16.14 -11.49
CA SER A 228 8.81 16.54 -11.87
C SER A 228 8.02 15.36 -12.46
N TYR A 229 8.58 14.63 -13.42
CA TYR A 229 7.92 13.46 -14.02
C TYR A 229 7.66 12.33 -13.02
N ILE A 230 8.67 11.97 -12.21
CA ILE A 230 8.51 10.91 -11.20
C ILE A 230 7.40 11.28 -10.21
N ASN A 231 7.39 12.52 -9.70
CA ASN A 231 6.37 12.99 -8.77
C ASN A 231 4.96 12.95 -9.38
N SER A 232 4.82 13.33 -10.65
CA SER A 232 3.53 13.27 -11.36
C SER A 232 3.01 11.85 -11.54
N ILE A 233 3.86 10.90 -11.91
CA ILE A 233 3.46 9.51 -12.10
C ILE A 233 3.09 8.88 -10.74
N ILE A 234 3.91 9.08 -9.70
CA ILE A 234 3.61 8.60 -8.34
C ILE A 234 2.31 9.21 -7.84
N PHE A 235 2.10 10.51 -8.04
CA PHE A 235 0.86 11.18 -7.64
C PHE A 235 -0.36 10.54 -8.31
N LEU A 236 -0.31 10.34 -9.63
CA LEU A 236 -1.42 9.70 -10.35
C LEU A 236 -1.67 8.27 -9.86
N ARG A 237 -0.61 7.51 -9.57
CA ARG A 237 -0.73 6.18 -8.99
C ARG A 237 -1.39 6.21 -7.61
N VAL A 238 -1.03 7.16 -6.76
CA VAL A 238 -1.69 7.40 -5.47
C VAL A 238 -3.16 7.77 -5.67
N CYS A 239 -3.49 8.58 -6.68
CA CYS A 239 -4.87 8.92 -6.99
C CYS A 239 -5.70 7.70 -7.43
N GLU A 240 -5.12 6.80 -8.23
CA GLU A 240 -5.77 5.54 -8.59
C GLU A 240 -6.09 4.68 -7.35
N ASP A 241 -5.12 4.50 -6.45
CA ASP A 241 -5.30 3.69 -5.24
C ASP A 241 -6.20 4.35 -4.18
N ARG A 242 -6.44 5.66 -4.29
CA ARG A 242 -7.40 6.39 -3.46
C ARG A 242 -8.78 6.55 -4.13
N ASN A 243 -9.01 5.91 -5.27
CA ASN A 243 -10.25 6.00 -6.06
C ASN A 243 -10.60 7.44 -6.49
N LEU A 244 -9.60 8.31 -6.59
CA LEU A 244 -9.74 9.65 -7.18
C LEU A 244 -9.61 9.58 -8.72
N GLU A 245 -9.00 8.50 -9.20
CA GLU A 245 -8.82 8.15 -10.60
C GLU A 245 -9.19 6.68 -10.82
N THR A 246 -9.48 6.31 -12.07
CA THR A 246 -9.80 4.91 -12.41
C THR A 246 -8.54 4.06 -12.30
N TYR A 247 -8.63 2.92 -11.64
CA TYR A 247 -7.49 2.02 -11.47
C TYR A 247 -6.87 1.55 -12.77
N LYS A 248 -5.55 1.34 -12.78
CA LYS A 248 -4.78 0.80 -13.92
C LYS A 248 -4.93 1.65 -15.17
N THR A 249 -5.34 2.92 -15.04
CA THR A 249 -5.40 3.83 -16.18
C THR A 249 -4.00 4.01 -16.74
N LEU A 250 -2.99 4.25 -15.90
CA LEU A 250 -1.61 4.38 -16.38
C LEU A 250 -1.08 3.05 -16.94
N LEU A 251 -1.34 1.93 -16.26
CA LEU A 251 -0.90 0.61 -16.73
C LEU A 251 -1.49 0.28 -18.11
N ASN A 252 -2.78 0.56 -18.32
CA ASN A 252 -3.43 0.37 -19.61
C ASN A 252 -2.81 1.23 -20.73
N PHE A 253 -2.25 2.40 -20.38
CA PHE A 253 -1.51 3.22 -21.35
C PHE A 253 -0.14 2.61 -21.66
N ALA A 254 0.56 2.09 -20.64
CA ALA A 254 1.83 1.39 -20.82
C ALA A 254 1.67 0.13 -21.69
N ASP A 255 0.68 -0.72 -21.40
CA ASP A 255 0.40 -1.94 -22.16
C ASP A 255 0.15 -1.68 -23.66
N LYS A 256 -0.38 -0.50 -23.98
CA LYS A 256 -0.71 -0.06 -25.35
C LYS A 256 0.35 0.84 -25.98
N ASN A 257 1.38 1.21 -25.22
CA ASN A 257 2.32 2.27 -25.58
C ASN A 257 1.62 3.58 -26.00
N ASP A 258 0.51 3.95 -25.35
CA ASP A 258 -0.33 5.08 -25.73
C ASP A 258 0.11 6.39 -25.06
N PHE A 259 1.16 6.98 -25.63
CA PHE A 259 1.74 8.25 -25.18
C PHE A 259 0.76 9.42 -25.28
N ASN A 260 -0.12 9.43 -26.28
CA ASN A 260 -1.09 10.51 -26.45
C ASN A 260 -2.07 10.55 -25.28
N SER A 261 -2.54 9.37 -24.85
CA SER A 261 -3.39 9.25 -23.67
C SER A 261 -2.66 9.63 -22.38
N LEU A 262 -1.38 9.26 -22.22
CA LEU A 262 -0.58 9.68 -21.06
C LEU A 262 -0.41 11.20 -21.00
N ILE A 263 -0.04 11.85 -22.11
CA ILE A 263 0.10 13.31 -22.20
C ILE A 263 -1.23 14.01 -21.91
N LYS A 264 -2.32 13.48 -22.47
CA LYS A 264 -3.68 13.99 -22.19
C LYS A 264 -3.99 13.87 -20.70
N LYS A 265 -3.63 12.75 -20.08
CA LYS A 265 -3.85 12.50 -18.65
C LYS A 265 -3.10 13.49 -17.78
N PHE A 266 -1.83 13.80 -18.08
CA PHE A 266 -1.09 14.84 -17.36
C PHE A 266 -1.78 16.21 -17.46
N LYS A 267 -2.26 16.61 -18.64
CA LYS A 267 -2.98 17.88 -18.81
C LYS A 267 -4.31 17.92 -18.07
N GLU A 268 -5.05 16.81 -18.05
CA GLU A 268 -6.30 16.70 -17.30
C GLU A 268 -6.04 16.77 -15.79
N ALA A 269 -4.99 16.09 -15.32
CA ALA A 269 -4.56 16.11 -13.92
C ALA A 269 -4.09 17.51 -13.49
N ASP A 270 -3.33 18.21 -14.34
CA ASP A 270 -2.92 19.61 -14.11
C ASP A 270 -4.13 20.51 -13.86
N ARG A 271 -5.15 20.42 -14.71
CA ARG A 271 -6.40 21.19 -14.57
C ARG A 271 -7.21 20.80 -13.33
N LYS A 272 -7.25 19.52 -13.00
CA LYS A 272 -8.09 18.98 -11.91
C LYS A 272 -7.48 19.23 -10.54
N TYR A 273 -6.16 19.08 -10.42
CA TYR A 273 -5.45 19.12 -9.13
C TYR A 273 -4.64 20.40 -8.92
N ASN A 274 -4.31 21.13 -10.01
CA ASN A 274 -3.64 22.44 -10.02
C ASN A 274 -2.46 22.57 -9.04
N ALA A 275 -1.63 21.52 -8.99
CA ALA A 275 -0.56 21.39 -8.00
C ALA A 275 0.80 21.91 -8.51
N GLY A 276 0.87 22.47 -9.73
CA GLY A 276 2.15 22.80 -10.39
C GLY A 276 3.02 21.58 -10.72
N LEU A 277 2.51 20.36 -10.49
CA LEU A 277 3.23 19.09 -10.66
C LEU A 277 3.32 18.66 -12.13
N PHE A 278 2.30 18.96 -12.93
CA PHE A 278 2.09 18.35 -14.26
C PHE A 278 2.53 19.23 -15.43
N ASN A 279 3.09 20.41 -15.15
CA ASN A 279 3.63 21.30 -16.18
C ASN A 279 5.05 20.86 -16.58
N HIS A 280 5.13 19.78 -17.36
CA HIS A 280 6.40 19.18 -17.71
C HIS A 280 7.03 19.80 -18.97
N PRO A 281 8.26 20.36 -18.87
CA PRO A 281 9.04 20.73 -20.04
C PRO A 281 9.25 19.50 -20.93
N LEU A 282 9.31 19.72 -22.25
CA LEU A 282 9.70 18.68 -23.22
C LEU A 282 8.74 17.48 -23.31
N THR A 283 7.53 17.56 -22.75
CA THR A 283 6.49 16.50 -22.81
C THR A 283 6.32 15.94 -24.23
N LYS A 284 6.31 16.79 -25.25
CA LYS A 284 6.15 16.35 -26.64
C LYS A 284 7.42 15.79 -27.28
N GLU A 285 8.59 16.06 -26.75
CA GLU A 285 9.88 15.63 -27.33
C GLU A 285 10.39 14.35 -26.66
N ILE A 286 10.07 14.16 -25.38
CA ILE A 286 10.54 13.03 -24.56
C ILE A 286 9.50 11.91 -24.50
N ILE A 287 8.20 12.25 -24.52
CA ILE A 287 7.13 11.26 -24.46
C ILE A 287 6.70 10.79 -25.87
N SER A 288 7.07 11.49 -26.95
CA SER A 288 6.65 11.10 -28.31
C SER A 288 7.58 10.11 -29.02
N SER A 289 8.76 9.82 -28.48
CA SER A 289 9.83 9.08 -29.16
C SER A 289 9.80 7.55 -28.94
N ASN A 290 8.67 6.96 -28.57
CA ASN A 290 8.62 5.55 -28.16
C ASN A 290 9.51 5.24 -26.93
N SER A 291 9.63 6.20 -26.03
CA SER A 291 10.44 6.07 -24.81
C SER A 291 9.99 4.89 -23.95
N SER A 292 10.84 3.86 -23.84
CA SER A 292 10.59 2.71 -22.96
C SER A 292 10.65 3.10 -21.48
N ALA A 293 11.32 4.21 -21.15
CA ALA A 293 11.53 4.66 -19.78
C ALA A 293 10.22 4.85 -19.01
N PHE A 294 9.26 5.59 -19.59
CA PHE A 294 7.97 5.85 -18.93
C PHE A 294 7.17 4.58 -18.70
N TRP A 295 7.17 3.67 -19.67
CA TRP A 295 6.44 2.41 -19.56
C TRP A 295 7.04 1.50 -18.50
N THR A 296 8.37 1.35 -18.47
CA THR A 296 9.06 0.61 -17.41
C THR A 296 8.75 1.20 -16.02
N ILE A 297 8.81 2.54 -15.86
CA ILE A 297 8.50 3.20 -14.59
C ILE A 297 7.04 2.92 -14.20
N ILE A 298 6.10 3.06 -15.14
CA ILE A 298 4.68 2.81 -14.89
C ILE A 298 4.45 1.35 -14.51
N GLU A 299 5.00 0.38 -15.24
CA GLU A 299 4.89 -1.05 -14.93
C GLU A 299 5.39 -1.36 -13.52
N HIS A 300 6.54 -0.81 -13.13
CA HIS A 300 7.13 -0.96 -11.80
C HIS A 300 6.28 -0.32 -10.67
N LEU A 301 5.15 0.34 -10.95
CA LEU A 301 4.22 0.84 -9.95
C LEU A 301 3.04 -0.11 -9.67
N TYR A 302 2.94 -1.22 -10.41
CA TYR A 302 1.86 -2.19 -10.27
C TYR A 302 2.39 -3.57 -9.91
N PHE A 303 1.61 -4.31 -9.15
CA PHE A 303 1.86 -5.73 -8.93
C PHE A 303 1.68 -6.49 -10.27
N PRO A 304 2.57 -7.44 -10.63
CA PRO A 304 3.59 -8.06 -9.77
C PRO A 304 4.94 -7.37 -9.67
N GLU A 305 5.26 -6.40 -10.53
CA GLU A 305 6.58 -5.73 -10.53
C GLU A 305 6.83 -4.93 -9.25
N SER A 306 5.76 -4.43 -8.62
CA SER A 306 5.79 -3.79 -7.31
C SER A 306 4.90 -4.47 -6.29
N SER A 307 5.51 -4.82 -5.16
CA SER A 307 4.80 -5.34 -3.98
C SER A 307 4.06 -4.24 -3.22
N TYR A 308 4.31 -2.97 -3.52
CA TYR A 308 3.78 -1.86 -2.74
C TYR A 308 2.29 -1.61 -3.01
N SER A 309 1.59 -1.15 -1.98
CA SER A 309 0.19 -0.72 -2.08
C SER A 309 0.06 0.76 -1.69
N PHE A 310 -0.14 1.63 -2.68
CA PHE A 310 -0.21 3.09 -2.47
C PHE A 310 -1.45 3.51 -1.67
N SER A 311 -2.45 2.62 -1.55
CA SER A 311 -3.63 2.80 -0.70
C SER A 311 -3.29 2.92 0.79
N VAL A 312 -2.17 2.34 1.24
CA VAL A 312 -1.76 2.31 2.66
C VAL A 312 -0.46 3.07 2.96
N PHE A 313 0.18 3.70 1.97
CA PHE A 313 1.35 4.57 2.21
C PHE A 313 1.02 5.64 3.25
N SER A 314 1.84 5.71 4.29
CA SER A 314 1.76 6.81 5.25
C SER A 314 2.35 8.09 4.64
N SER A 315 1.95 9.23 5.19
CA SER A 315 2.60 10.52 4.90
C SER A 315 4.11 10.46 5.15
N ASP A 316 4.52 9.72 6.17
CA ASP A 316 5.90 9.68 6.64
C ASP A 316 6.81 8.97 5.63
N ILE A 317 6.31 7.92 4.96
CA ILE A 317 7.06 7.25 3.88
C ILE A 317 7.33 8.25 2.75
N LEU A 318 6.32 9.02 2.33
CA LEU A 318 6.49 10.05 1.31
C LEU A 318 7.47 11.14 1.75
N SER A 319 7.34 11.65 2.97
CA SER A 319 8.27 12.64 3.53
C SER A 319 9.71 12.11 3.56
N ASN A 320 9.93 10.88 4.04
CA ASN A 320 11.26 10.25 4.07
C ASN A 320 11.87 10.14 2.68
N ILE A 321 11.07 9.79 1.67
CA ILE A 321 11.51 9.73 0.28
C ILE A 321 11.96 11.11 -0.20
N TYR A 322 11.17 12.16 0.06
CA TYR A 322 11.51 13.54 -0.30
C TYR A 322 12.79 14.02 0.39
N GLU A 323 12.97 13.72 1.67
CA GLU A 323 14.20 14.06 2.40
C GLU A 323 15.44 13.39 1.79
N ILE A 324 15.33 12.13 1.38
CA ILE A 324 16.47 11.43 0.79
C ILE A 324 16.73 11.90 -0.65
N PHE A 325 15.69 12.23 -1.42
CA PHE A 325 15.83 12.93 -2.70
C PHE A 325 16.61 14.25 -2.57
N LEU A 326 16.47 14.98 -1.46
CA LEU A 326 17.22 16.21 -1.22
C LEU A 326 18.72 15.95 -1.05
N GLY A 327 19.11 14.78 -0.53
CA GLY A 327 20.51 14.39 -0.29
C GLY A 327 21.26 13.86 -1.52
N GLU A 328 20.57 13.48 -2.59
CA GLU A 328 21.17 12.86 -3.78
C GLU A 328 20.74 13.55 -5.09
N GLN A 329 21.63 13.67 -6.07
CA GLN A 329 21.36 14.24 -7.39
C GLN A 329 21.91 13.36 -8.50
N LEU A 330 21.29 13.45 -9.68
CA LEU A 330 21.90 12.93 -10.89
C LEU A 330 23.18 13.72 -11.21
N SER A 331 24.19 13.03 -11.71
CA SER A 331 25.41 13.59 -12.30
C SER A 331 25.63 13.00 -13.71
N ILE A 332 26.34 13.76 -14.55
CA ILE A 332 26.78 13.31 -15.87
C ILE A 332 28.29 13.09 -15.81
N GLU A 333 28.75 11.86 -16.02
CA GLU A 333 30.17 11.51 -16.03
C GLU A 333 30.49 10.65 -17.23
N ASN A 334 31.41 11.10 -18.10
CA ASN A 334 31.75 10.38 -19.33
C ASN A 334 30.52 10.03 -20.18
N SER A 335 29.50 10.91 -20.21
CA SER A 335 28.20 10.69 -20.85
C SER A 335 27.30 9.62 -20.21
N ASP A 336 27.66 9.09 -19.04
CA ASP A 336 26.81 8.24 -18.22
C ASP A 336 26.07 9.06 -17.15
N ILE A 337 24.80 8.69 -16.94
CA ILE A 337 23.95 9.25 -15.87
C ILE A 337 24.04 8.36 -14.63
N LEU A 338 24.45 8.95 -13.52
CA LEU A 338 24.65 8.30 -12.22
C LEU A 338 23.96 9.09 -11.12
N ILE A 339 23.69 8.45 -9.98
CA ILE A 339 23.25 9.15 -8.77
C ILE A 339 24.45 9.34 -7.85
N LYS A 340 24.62 10.57 -7.35
CA LYS A 340 25.62 10.94 -6.37
C LYS A 340 25.01 11.69 -5.21
N LYS A 341 25.60 11.55 -4.03
CA LYS A 341 25.30 12.44 -2.92
C LYS A 341 25.61 13.87 -3.34
N LYS A 342 24.70 14.79 -3.01
CA LYS A 342 25.03 16.21 -3.11
C LYS A 342 26.23 16.49 -2.21
N PRO A 343 27.12 17.41 -2.58
CA PRO A 343 28.13 17.89 -1.66
C PRO A 343 27.43 18.29 -0.35
N GLU A 344 27.93 17.85 0.81
CA GLU A 344 27.52 18.51 2.06
C GLU A 344 27.77 19.99 1.85
N ASN A 345 26.76 20.84 2.10
CA ASN A 345 26.95 22.27 2.09
C ASN A 345 27.93 22.62 3.23
N ILE A 346 29.23 22.56 2.95
CA ILE A 346 30.28 23.15 3.77
C ILE A 346 30.29 24.65 3.45
N ASP A 347 29.17 25.34 3.69
CA ASP A 347 29.10 26.77 4.09
C ASP A 347 27.64 27.29 4.12
N ARG A 348 27.23 27.73 5.33
CA ARG A 348 26.37 28.89 5.72
C ARG A 348 24.88 28.85 5.36
N ASP A 349 23.94 29.16 6.27
CA ASP A 349 23.93 30.31 7.17
C ASP A 349 23.60 29.98 8.64
N ILE A 350 24.52 30.34 9.53
CA ILE A 350 24.18 30.69 10.91
C ILE A 350 23.45 32.03 10.82
N VAL A 351 22.15 32.04 11.04
CA VAL A 351 21.40 33.27 11.27
C VAL A 351 21.90 33.85 12.59
N THR A 352 22.81 34.83 12.54
CA THR A 352 23.07 35.68 13.72
C THR A 352 21.91 36.65 13.85
N THR A 353 21.05 36.41 14.83
CA THR A 353 20.08 37.39 15.32
C THR A 353 20.83 38.65 15.75
N PRO A 354 20.50 39.85 15.22
CA PRO A 354 21.04 41.09 15.74
C PRO A 354 20.53 41.32 17.18
N ILE A 355 21.40 41.86 18.04
CA ILE A 355 21.09 42.28 19.42
C ILE A 355 20.10 43.45 19.42
#